data_AF-A0A7I8EII7-F1
#
_entry.id   AF-A0A7I8EII7-F1
#
_cell.length_a   1.000
_cell.length_b   1.000
_cell.length_c   1.000
_cell.angle_alpha   90.00
_cell.angle_beta   90.00
_cell.angle_gamma   90.00
#
_symmetry.space_group_name_H-M   'P 1'
#
loop_
_entity.id
_entity.type
_entity.pdbx_description
1 polymer ?
#
loop_
_entity_poly.entity_id
_entity_poly.type
_entity_poly.pdbx_seq_one_letter_code
_entity_poly.pdbx_strand_id
1 'polypeptide(L)'
;MGVVAERLTREETDRFVVPILVLEPIPPDQGPYLRLDYYRQIIEALKEHVLVKELVGSVAHLMAQPRATRLKLGAIDWLKMRHVAEQALIRAHVRAVFADEGHRLMQGDGSHSVDEQLEWLKSLSNRTKVLHVLAGPYTLFGFRNTSGQLARRGRDIHFARYHVEDKEERTDFVAALKYLLERVPLEVDVPALLSRWRWWASGCVGCIGVLKDWLVDAVAATFVQHGTSLTEEILTKTMPHPARRLSLEMEAHAGERQVALHNSENAKKFQVLLKQPPKKAEQTESAPGSSSKAAEAREASTSDKGVRSSFPLPQVTPKPTPRRVGSRAPERDPVGEAGAPLERKNTSCPFTEVIPVTLVQMEEANLFCFECPVCLAVRDVHPKGTIVRFRWHPRRTTSTPNRGRRWIRREGVWTPSDS
;
A
#
# COMPACT_ATOMS: atom_id res chain seq x y z
N MET A 1 -4.88 16.00 -9.86
CA MET A 1 -5.47 16.97 -8.89
C MET A 1 -5.48 18.46 -9.30
N GLY A 2 -4.69 18.92 -10.29
CA GLY A 2 -4.47 20.35 -10.62
C GLY A 2 -5.69 21.30 -10.60
N VAL A 3 -6.77 20.99 -11.33
CA VAL A 3 -7.97 21.86 -11.47
C VAL A 3 -8.57 22.31 -10.13
N VAL A 4 -8.49 21.49 -9.06
CA VAL A 4 -8.99 21.86 -7.72
C VAL A 4 -8.06 22.88 -7.06
N ALA A 5 -6.74 22.75 -7.26
CA ALA A 5 -5.75 23.70 -6.78
C ALA A 5 -5.85 25.03 -7.54
N GLU A 6 -5.88 24.99 -8.88
CA GLU A 6 -6.07 26.17 -9.74
C GLU A 6 -7.33 26.94 -9.35
N ARG A 7 -8.47 26.23 -9.17
CA ARG A 7 -9.72 26.84 -8.74
C ARG A 7 -9.57 27.56 -7.40
N LEU A 8 -9.06 26.87 -6.38
CA LEU A 8 -8.99 27.42 -5.02
C LEU A 8 -7.90 28.48 -4.85
N THR A 9 -6.83 28.45 -5.65
CA THR A 9 -5.84 29.54 -5.74
C THR A 9 -6.41 30.77 -6.45
N ARG A 10 -7.35 30.59 -7.40
CA ARG A 10 -8.08 31.70 -8.04
C ARG A 10 -9.22 32.26 -7.18
N GLU A 11 -9.83 31.43 -6.33
CA GLU A 11 -10.83 31.84 -5.33
C GLU A 11 -10.20 32.45 -4.07
N GLU A 12 -8.88 32.33 -3.89
CA GLU A 12 -8.15 32.95 -2.80
C GLU A 12 -7.88 34.44 -3.05
N THR A 13 -8.15 35.26 -2.04
CA THR A 13 -8.01 36.73 -2.11
C THR A 13 -6.64 37.23 -1.67
N ASP A 14 -5.96 36.50 -0.79
CA ASP A 14 -4.63 36.86 -0.31
C ASP A 14 -3.53 36.27 -1.20
N ARG A 15 -2.70 37.15 -1.79
CA ARG A 15 -1.59 36.79 -2.67
C ARG A 15 -0.39 36.17 -1.94
N PHE A 16 -0.41 36.17 -0.59
CA PHE A 16 0.59 35.48 0.25
C PHE A 16 0.13 34.09 0.74
N VAL A 17 -1.03 33.62 0.26
CA VAL A 17 -1.57 32.29 0.55
C VAL A 17 -1.48 31.40 -0.69
N VAL A 18 -0.82 30.26 -0.56
CA VAL A 18 -0.84 29.17 -1.55
C VAL A 18 -1.74 28.07 -0.99
N PRO A 19 -3.07 28.13 -1.20
CA PRO A 19 -4.01 27.37 -0.40
C PRO A 19 -3.87 25.86 -0.56
N ILE A 20 -3.46 25.42 -1.76
CA ILE A 20 -3.20 24.02 -2.09
C ILE A 20 -1.85 23.92 -2.80
N LEU A 21 -1.05 22.94 -2.38
CA LEU A 21 0.09 22.43 -3.15
C LEU A 21 -0.30 21.10 -3.82
N VAL A 22 0.13 20.88 -5.06
CA VAL A 22 0.01 19.58 -5.75
C VAL A 22 1.41 19.08 -6.05
N LEU A 23 1.70 17.87 -5.57
CA LEU A 23 2.99 17.20 -5.66
C LEU A 23 2.80 15.81 -6.29
N GLU A 24 3.80 15.32 -7.00
CA GLU A 24 3.85 13.95 -7.52
C GLU A 24 5.12 13.26 -6.97
N PRO A 25 5.04 12.47 -5.89
CA PRO A 25 6.18 11.76 -5.34
C PRO A 25 6.84 10.89 -6.40
N ILE A 26 8.14 11.06 -6.57
CA ILE A 26 8.93 10.33 -7.58
C ILE A 26 9.36 9.01 -6.94
N PRO A 27 9.24 7.85 -7.62
CA PRO A 27 9.80 6.59 -7.12
C PRO A 27 11.33 6.73 -6.96
N PRO A 28 11.95 6.09 -5.95
CA PRO A 28 13.37 6.28 -5.70
C PRO A 28 14.23 5.63 -6.79
N ASP A 29 14.94 6.44 -7.60
CA ASP A 29 15.93 5.94 -8.56
C ASP A 29 16.99 5.06 -7.87
N GLN A 30 17.39 5.43 -6.64
CA GLN A 30 18.29 4.68 -5.76
C GLN A 30 18.01 4.99 -4.26
N GLY A 31 17.63 3.98 -3.46
CA GLY A 31 17.62 4.04 -1.98
C GLY A 31 16.48 4.84 -1.30
N PRO A 32 16.56 5.10 0.02
CA PRO A 32 15.43 5.53 0.86
C PRO A 32 14.94 6.98 0.69
N TYR A 33 15.36 7.70 -0.35
CA TYR A 33 15.36 9.17 -0.39
C TYR A 33 13.99 9.84 -0.64
N LEU A 34 12.90 9.06 -0.69
CA LEU A 34 11.51 9.52 -0.84
C LEU A 34 11.16 10.75 0.02
N ARG A 35 11.55 10.75 1.31
CA ARG A 35 11.27 11.89 2.22
C ARG A 35 12.02 13.15 1.83
N LEU A 36 13.28 13.02 1.40
CA LEU A 36 14.13 14.13 1.01
C LEU A 36 13.64 14.77 -0.29
N ASP A 37 13.23 13.95 -1.26
CA ASP A 37 12.73 14.46 -2.53
C ASP A 37 11.29 14.99 -2.42
N TYR A 38 10.47 14.49 -1.46
CA TYR A 38 9.22 15.16 -1.08
C TYR A 38 9.46 16.56 -0.49
N TYR A 39 10.48 16.75 0.38
CA TYR A 39 10.87 18.08 0.83
C TYR A 39 11.34 18.96 -0.33
N ARG A 40 12.15 18.43 -1.27
CA ARG A 40 12.56 19.18 -2.48
C ARG A 40 11.35 19.65 -3.28
N GLN A 41 10.35 18.80 -3.51
CA GLN A 41 9.16 19.19 -4.25
C GLN A 41 8.36 20.30 -3.56
N ILE A 42 8.22 20.24 -2.22
CA ILE A 42 7.58 21.31 -1.43
C ILE A 42 8.32 22.65 -1.62
N ILE A 43 9.65 22.62 -1.54
CA ILE A 43 10.50 23.82 -1.64
C ILE A 43 10.49 24.38 -3.07
N GLU A 44 10.58 23.51 -4.08
CA GLU A 44 10.56 23.87 -5.50
C GLU A 44 9.23 24.52 -5.90
N ALA A 45 8.10 23.95 -5.45
CA ALA A 45 6.75 24.46 -5.73
C ALA A 45 6.44 25.78 -4.99
N LEU A 46 7.22 26.15 -3.97
CA LEU A 46 7.06 27.40 -3.19
C LEU A 46 8.22 28.40 -3.40
N LYS A 47 9.19 28.12 -4.28
CA LYS A 47 10.45 28.88 -4.37
C LYS A 47 10.29 30.36 -4.76
N GLU A 48 9.30 30.66 -5.58
CA GLU A 48 9.00 32.05 -6.01
C GLU A 48 8.08 32.79 -5.04
N HIS A 49 7.57 32.12 -4.00
CA HIS A 49 6.71 32.76 -3.01
C HIS A 49 7.53 33.75 -2.17
N VAL A 50 7.08 35.02 -2.10
CA VAL A 50 7.84 36.14 -1.55
C VAL A 50 8.35 35.87 -0.13
N LEU A 51 7.50 35.29 0.73
CA LEU A 51 7.84 34.99 2.13
C LEU A 51 8.77 33.77 2.31
N VAL A 52 8.99 32.99 1.24
CA VAL A 52 9.75 31.73 1.23
C VAL A 52 11.09 31.86 0.50
N LYS A 53 11.24 32.85 -0.40
CA LYS A 53 12.43 33.03 -1.27
C LYS A 53 13.77 33.09 -0.51
N GLU A 54 13.83 33.86 0.59
CA GLU A 54 14.97 33.92 1.51
C GLU A 54 15.33 32.55 2.09
N LEU A 55 14.30 31.84 2.57
CA LEU A 55 14.41 30.53 3.20
C LEU A 55 14.91 29.46 2.21
N VAL A 56 14.48 29.50 0.95
CA VAL A 56 15.03 28.64 -0.13
C VAL A 56 16.50 28.94 -0.36
N GLY A 57 16.91 30.22 -0.31
CA GLY A 57 18.31 30.64 -0.43
C GLY A 57 19.26 29.88 0.51
N SER A 58 18.84 29.64 1.75
CA SER A 58 19.63 28.90 2.75
C SER A 58 19.97 27.45 2.35
N VAL A 59 19.17 26.84 1.47
CA VAL A 59 19.33 25.46 0.97
C VAL A 59 19.50 25.37 -0.54
N ALA A 60 19.70 26.49 -1.25
CA ALA A 60 19.91 26.51 -2.70
C ALA A 60 21.07 25.60 -3.14
N HIS A 61 22.15 25.54 -2.35
CA HIS A 61 23.30 24.65 -2.55
C HIS A 61 22.98 23.15 -2.38
N LEU A 62 21.86 22.79 -1.72
CA LEU A 62 21.34 21.41 -1.62
C LEU A 62 20.31 21.11 -2.72
N MET A 63 19.53 22.11 -3.12
CA MET A 63 18.59 22.02 -4.24
C MET A 63 19.31 21.79 -5.57
N ALA A 64 20.42 22.50 -5.80
CA ALA A 64 21.23 22.42 -7.02
C ALA A 64 22.03 21.10 -7.19
N GLN A 65 22.02 20.18 -6.21
CA GLN A 65 22.81 18.95 -6.31
C GLN A 65 22.19 17.93 -7.28
N PRO A 66 22.97 17.37 -8.23
CA PRO A 66 22.53 16.29 -9.13
C PRO A 66 21.98 15.08 -8.37
N ARG A 67 21.04 14.33 -8.97
CA ARG A 67 20.39 13.17 -8.34
C ARG A 67 21.41 12.17 -7.77
N ALA A 68 22.43 11.82 -8.55
CA ALA A 68 23.48 10.87 -8.15
C ALA A 68 24.28 11.31 -6.90
N THR A 69 24.38 12.61 -6.61
CA THR A 69 25.11 13.12 -5.44
C THR A 69 24.26 13.10 -4.16
N ARG A 70 22.93 12.92 -4.27
CA ARG A 70 21.99 13.01 -3.12
C ARG A 70 22.27 11.97 -2.03
N LEU A 71 22.84 10.84 -2.40
CA LEU A 71 23.30 9.78 -1.49
C LEU A 71 24.40 10.22 -0.51
N LYS A 72 24.99 11.41 -0.71
CA LYS A 72 26.06 11.97 0.13
C LYS A 72 25.59 13.07 1.10
N LEU A 73 24.31 13.44 1.13
CA LEU A 73 23.80 14.42 2.11
C LEU A 73 23.82 13.83 3.53
N GLY A 74 24.51 14.50 4.45
CA GLY A 74 24.54 14.13 5.86
C GLY A 74 23.22 14.46 6.59
N ALA A 75 22.98 13.84 7.74
CA ALA A 75 21.73 13.99 8.50
C ALA A 75 21.39 15.46 8.85
N ILE A 76 22.40 16.32 9.02
CA ILE A 76 22.24 17.77 9.23
C ILE A 76 21.54 18.42 8.03
N ASP A 77 21.88 18.03 6.81
CA ASP A 77 21.31 18.62 5.59
C ASP A 77 19.90 18.12 5.32
N TRP A 78 19.59 16.87 5.69
CA TRP A 78 18.21 16.37 5.74
C TRP A 78 17.35 17.17 6.74
N LEU A 79 17.91 17.51 7.91
CA LEU A 79 17.22 18.33 8.92
C LEU A 79 16.99 19.77 8.44
N LYS A 80 17.98 20.40 7.79
CA LYS A 80 17.82 21.70 7.11
C LYS A 80 16.71 21.64 6.06
N MET A 81 16.76 20.67 5.15
CA MET A 81 15.77 20.47 4.08
C MET A 81 14.36 20.26 4.65
N ARG A 82 14.21 19.45 5.69
CA ARG A 82 12.93 19.29 6.40
C ARG A 82 12.45 20.61 7.01
N HIS A 83 13.33 21.33 7.70
CA HIS A 83 12.97 22.60 8.35
C HIS A 83 12.53 23.65 7.33
N VAL A 84 13.23 23.76 6.19
CA VAL A 84 12.87 24.68 5.10
C VAL A 84 11.54 24.27 4.45
N ALA A 85 11.28 22.98 4.22
CA ALA A 85 9.97 22.53 3.72
C ALA A 85 8.83 22.82 4.73
N GLU A 86 9.06 22.59 6.02
CA GLU A 86 8.08 22.90 7.09
C GLU A 86 7.79 24.41 7.18
N GLN A 87 8.83 25.24 7.17
CA GLN A 87 8.68 26.70 7.23
C GLN A 87 8.11 27.29 5.93
N ALA A 88 8.40 26.70 4.76
CA ALA A 88 7.81 27.11 3.49
C ALA A 88 6.28 26.92 3.50
N LEU A 89 5.80 25.74 3.92
CA LEU A 89 4.37 25.45 4.06
C LEU A 89 3.66 26.41 5.02
N ILE A 90 4.30 26.75 6.14
CA ILE A 90 3.76 27.68 7.14
C ILE A 90 3.72 29.12 6.60
N ARG A 91 4.84 29.62 6.04
CA ARG A 91 4.95 31.00 5.53
C ARG A 91 4.13 31.27 4.26
N ALA A 92 3.76 30.23 3.51
CA ALA A 92 2.82 30.33 2.38
C ALA A 92 1.38 29.94 2.76
N HIS A 93 1.08 29.79 4.06
CA HIS A 93 -0.26 29.50 4.59
C HIS A 93 -0.97 28.31 3.93
N VAL A 94 -0.21 27.27 3.59
CA VAL A 94 -0.71 26.12 2.83
C VAL A 94 -1.74 25.36 3.67
N ARG A 95 -2.97 25.22 3.13
CA ARG A 95 -4.06 24.50 3.82
C ARG A 95 -3.99 23.00 3.57
N ALA A 96 -3.70 22.59 2.33
CA ALA A 96 -3.55 21.19 1.96
C ALA A 96 -2.40 20.94 0.97
N VAL A 97 -1.83 19.74 1.06
CA VAL A 97 -0.88 19.20 0.07
C VAL A 97 -1.48 17.92 -0.50
N PHE A 98 -1.83 17.92 -1.78
CA PHE A 98 -2.15 16.70 -2.51
C PHE A 98 -0.87 16.05 -2.99
N ALA A 99 -0.59 14.84 -2.54
CA ALA A 99 0.33 13.93 -3.22
C ALA A 99 -0.50 13.09 -4.18
N ASP A 100 -0.53 13.48 -5.46
CA ASP A 100 -0.96 12.59 -6.54
C ASP A 100 0.06 11.44 -6.60
N GLU A 101 -0.38 10.21 -6.86
CA GLU A 101 0.48 9.02 -6.75
C GLU A 101 1.17 8.83 -5.37
N GLY A 102 0.53 9.30 -4.30
CA GLY A 102 0.97 9.20 -2.90
C GLY A 102 1.22 7.77 -2.41
N HIS A 103 0.79 6.74 -3.16
CA HIS A 103 1.17 5.34 -2.94
C HIS A 103 2.70 5.15 -2.96
N ARG A 104 3.42 5.93 -3.76
CA ARG A 104 4.89 5.90 -3.88
C ARG A 104 5.61 6.37 -2.61
N LEU A 105 5.00 7.22 -1.78
CA LEU A 105 5.55 7.60 -0.46
C LEU A 105 5.54 6.43 0.54
N MET A 106 4.65 5.46 0.33
CA MET A 106 4.46 4.30 1.21
C MET A 106 5.26 3.08 0.74
N GLN A 107 5.81 3.12 -0.48
CA GLN A 107 6.78 2.14 -0.99
C GLN A 107 8.13 2.30 -0.29
N GLY A 108 8.24 1.79 0.93
CA GLY A 108 9.52 1.69 1.62
C GLY A 108 10.53 0.85 0.82
N ASP A 109 11.76 1.32 0.71
CA ASP A 109 12.91 0.66 0.06
C ASP A 109 13.43 -0.58 0.83
N GLY A 110 12.68 -1.05 1.82
CA GLY A 110 13.11 -2.04 2.81
C GLY A 110 13.78 -1.46 4.06
N SER A 111 14.20 -0.19 4.07
CA SER A 111 14.82 0.44 5.25
C SER A 111 13.80 1.04 6.24
N HIS A 112 12.64 1.48 5.73
CA HIS A 112 11.54 2.06 6.52
C HIS A 112 10.25 1.27 6.38
N SER A 113 9.61 0.96 7.51
CA SER A 113 8.25 0.41 7.54
C SER A 113 7.20 1.45 7.10
N VAL A 114 6.03 0.96 6.69
CA VAL A 114 4.86 1.80 6.38
C VAL A 114 4.48 2.70 7.57
N ASP A 115 4.52 2.16 8.79
CA ASP A 115 4.27 2.91 10.02
C ASP A 115 5.24 4.10 10.20
N GLU A 116 6.51 3.96 9.85
CA GLU A 116 7.49 5.06 9.90
C GLU A 116 7.21 6.14 8.85
N GLN A 117 6.70 5.78 7.66
CA GLN A 117 6.30 6.76 6.64
C GLN A 117 5.04 7.52 7.07
N LEU A 118 4.05 6.82 7.66
CA LEU A 118 2.83 7.46 8.16
C LEU A 118 3.07 8.29 9.42
N GLU A 119 3.94 7.84 10.33
CA GLU A 119 4.37 8.64 11.50
C GLU A 119 5.18 9.86 11.07
N TRP A 120 5.99 9.75 10.00
CA TRP A 120 6.66 10.91 9.39
C TRP A 120 5.65 11.93 8.83
N LEU A 121 4.64 11.51 8.04
CA LEU A 121 3.59 12.41 7.55
C LEU A 121 2.75 13.02 8.69
N LYS A 122 2.44 12.22 9.73
CA LYS A 122 1.81 12.69 10.97
C LYS A 122 2.69 13.72 11.70
N SER A 123 4.00 13.52 11.76
CA SER A 123 4.96 14.47 12.34
C SER A 123 4.99 15.79 11.57
N LEU A 124 4.98 15.73 10.24
CA LEU A 124 4.93 16.89 9.34
C LEU A 124 3.62 17.68 9.54
N SER A 125 2.46 17.03 9.35
CA SER A 125 1.13 17.63 9.51
C SER A 125 0.90 18.23 10.92
N ASN A 126 1.37 17.57 11.99
CA ASN A 126 1.25 18.12 13.35
C ASN A 126 2.01 19.45 13.53
N ARG A 127 3.13 19.63 12.80
CA ARG A 127 4.02 20.81 12.91
C ARG A 127 3.58 21.96 11.98
N THR A 128 3.14 21.64 10.77
CA THR A 128 2.74 22.65 9.77
C THR A 128 1.24 22.99 9.80
N LYS A 129 0.41 22.14 10.42
CA LYS A 129 -1.07 22.16 10.37
C LYS A 129 -1.67 21.89 8.98
N VAL A 130 -0.84 21.50 8.01
CA VAL A 130 -1.25 21.13 6.64
C VAL A 130 -2.01 19.81 6.65
N LEU A 131 -3.10 19.73 5.88
CA LEU A 131 -3.74 18.48 5.51
C LEU A 131 -2.98 17.81 4.35
N HIS A 132 -2.33 16.67 4.62
CA HIS A 132 -1.72 15.86 3.55
C HIS A 132 -2.76 14.87 3.03
N VAL A 133 -3.10 14.98 1.74
CA VAL A 133 -4.03 14.06 1.06
C VAL A 133 -3.23 13.20 0.09
N LEU A 134 -3.32 11.88 0.25
CA LEU A 134 -2.69 10.92 -0.65
C LEU A 134 -3.74 10.42 -1.64
N ALA A 135 -3.51 10.63 -2.94
CA ALA A 135 -4.28 10.02 -4.02
C ALA A 135 -3.45 8.92 -4.70
N GLY A 136 -4.10 7.96 -5.34
CA GLY A 136 -3.41 6.86 -6.04
C GLY A 136 -4.28 5.61 -6.22
N PRO A 137 -3.73 4.57 -6.87
CA PRO A 137 -4.40 3.29 -7.10
C PRO A 137 -4.60 2.48 -5.82
N TYR A 138 -5.31 1.35 -5.93
CA TYR A 138 -5.66 0.47 -4.81
C TYR A 138 -4.47 -0.07 -4.00
N THR A 139 -3.24 0.01 -4.48
CA THR A 139 -2.03 -0.26 -3.68
C THR A 139 -1.98 0.62 -2.41
N LEU A 140 -2.48 1.86 -2.47
CA LEU A 140 -2.60 2.78 -1.33
C LEU A 140 -3.49 2.21 -0.20
N PHE A 141 -4.44 1.33 -0.53
CA PHE A 141 -5.38 0.73 0.43
C PHE A 141 -4.68 -0.09 1.52
N GLY A 142 -3.56 -0.74 1.19
CA GLY A 142 -2.80 -1.61 2.09
C GLY A 142 -2.13 -0.87 3.25
N PHE A 143 -2.00 0.46 3.17
CA PHE A 143 -1.30 1.28 4.17
C PHE A 143 -2.26 1.96 5.16
N ARG A 144 -3.55 1.63 5.13
CA ARG A 144 -4.58 2.28 5.96
C ARG A 144 -4.72 1.56 7.30
N ASN A 145 -4.95 2.33 8.37
CA ASN A 145 -5.25 1.82 9.72
C ASN A 145 -4.19 0.90 10.36
N THR A 146 -2.90 1.00 9.96
CA THR A 146 -1.79 0.19 10.49
C THR A 146 -1.66 0.27 12.03
N SER A 147 -1.98 1.43 12.61
CA SER A 147 -2.17 1.58 14.06
C SER A 147 -3.38 2.46 14.39
N GLY A 148 -4.03 2.19 15.53
CA GLY A 148 -5.18 2.99 16.01
C GLY A 148 -4.85 4.46 16.28
N GLN A 149 -3.57 4.79 16.49
CA GLN A 149 -3.09 6.17 16.65
C GLN A 149 -3.13 6.98 15.36
N LEU A 150 -3.05 6.30 14.21
CA LEU A 150 -3.12 6.86 12.86
C LEU A 150 -4.54 6.72 12.27
N ALA A 151 -5.24 5.62 12.54
CA ALA A 151 -6.63 5.39 12.13
C ALA A 151 -7.57 6.53 12.51
N ARG A 152 -7.38 7.12 13.71
CA ARG A 152 -8.14 8.29 14.20
C ARG A 152 -7.77 9.64 13.55
N ARG A 153 -6.87 9.65 12.57
CA ARG A 153 -6.30 10.85 11.91
C ARG A 153 -6.38 10.80 10.38
N GLY A 154 -6.42 9.61 9.79
CA GLY A 154 -6.76 9.44 8.38
C GLY A 154 -8.28 9.55 8.16
N ARG A 155 -8.68 9.98 6.97
CA ARG A 155 -10.02 9.72 6.43
C ARG A 155 -9.86 9.10 5.06
N ASP A 156 -10.41 7.90 4.91
CA ASP A 156 -10.41 7.20 3.64
C ASP A 156 -11.58 7.69 2.77
N ILE A 157 -11.33 7.89 1.48
CA ILE A 157 -12.36 8.11 0.45
C ILE A 157 -12.05 7.15 -0.69
N HIS A 158 -12.99 6.26 -0.99
CA HIS A 158 -12.86 5.28 -2.08
C HIS A 158 -13.60 5.83 -3.30
N PHE A 159 -12.86 6.03 -4.39
CA PHE A 159 -13.42 6.31 -5.71
C PHE A 159 -13.41 5.01 -6.50
N ALA A 160 -14.57 4.35 -6.59
CA ALA A 160 -14.78 3.23 -7.50
C ALA A 160 -14.91 3.72 -8.96
N ARG A 161 -14.94 2.78 -9.90
CA ARG A 161 -15.44 3.04 -11.26
C ARG A 161 -16.98 3.12 -11.25
N TYR A 162 -17.56 3.62 -12.33
CA TYR A 162 -19.02 3.58 -12.49
C TYR A 162 -19.51 2.14 -12.76
N HIS A 163 -20.25 1.58 -11.80
CA HIS A 163 -20.93 0.30 -11.92
C HIS A 163 -22.24 0.45 -12.70
N VAL A 164 -22.15 0.61 -14.03
CA VAL A 164 -23.29 0.92 -14.92
C VAL A 164 -24.43 -0.12 -14.99
N GLU A 165 -24.36 -1.20 -14.22
CA GLU A 165 -25.48 -2.11 -13.97
C GLU A 165 -26.45 -1.58 -12.89
N ASP A 166 -25.95 -0.79 -11.93
CA ASP A 166 -26.79 0.07 -11.10
C ASP A 166 -27.47 1.16 -11.95
N LYS A 167 -28.59 1.70 -11.44
CA LYS A 167 -29.37 2.73 -12.13
C LYS A 167 -28.84 4.14 -11.89
N GLU A 168 -28.39 4.47 -10.69
CA GLU A 168 -27.92 5.80 -10.30
C GLU A 168 -26.51 6.04 -10.87
N GLU A 169 -25.59 5.09 -10.66
CA GLU A 169 -24.23 5.16 -11.24
C GLU A 169 -24.23 5.18 -12.77
N ARG A 170 -25.20 4.51 -13.42
CA ARG A 170 -25.42 4.62 -14.87
C ARG A 170 -25.86 6.01 -15.29
N THR A 171 -26.74 6.66 -14.53
CA THR A 171 -27.18 8.04 -14.81
C THR A 171 -25.99 9.01 -14.73
N ASP A 172 -25.16 8.89 -13.70
CA ASP A 172 -23.95 9.71 -13.54
C ASP A 172 -22.91 9.41 -14.63
N PHE A 173 -22.70 8.13 -15.00
CA PHE A 173 -21.83 7.77 -16.12
C PHE A 173 -22.29 8.39 -17.45
N VAL A 174 -23.59 8.33 -17.75
CA VAL A 174 -24.17 8.91 -18.98
C VAL A 174 -24.06 10.45 -18.95
N ALA A 175 -24.25 11.09 -17.80
CA ALA A 175 -24.03 12.52 -17.63
C ALA A 175 -22.55 12.91 -17.82
N ALA A 176 -21.62 12.13 -17.28
CA ALA A 176 -20.18 12.34 -17.44
C ALA A 176 -19.72 12.13 -18.89
N LEU A 177 -20.22 11.08 -19.57
CA LEU A 177 -19.98 10.84 -20.99
C LEU A 177 -20.50 12.01 -21.84
N LYS A 178 -21.74 12.47 -21.59
CA LYS A 178 -22.32 13.65 -22.26
C LYS A 178 -21.44 14.89 -22.07
N TYR A 179 -21.06 15.18 -20.84
CA TYR A 179 -20.21 16.33 -20.49
C TYR A 179 -18.87 16.31 -21.24
N LEU A 180 -18.28 15.14 -21.48
CA LEU A 180 -17.05 15.00 -22.26
C LEU A 180 -17.29 15.15 -23.76
N LEU A 181 -18.33 14.51 -24.32
CA LEU A 181 -18.67 14.62 -25.75
C LEU A 181 -18.98 16.07 -26.16
N GLU A 182 -19.69 16.83 -25.31
CA GLU A 182 -19.96 18.27 -25.50
C GLU A 182 -18.71 19.17 -25.46
N ARG A 183 -17.52 18.61 -25.17
CA ARG A 183 -16.23 19.33 -25.07
C ARG A 183 -15.17 18.80 -26.04
N VAL A 184 -15.55 17.87 -26.92
CA VAL A 184 -14.70 17.42 -28.02
C VAL A 184 -14.60 18.55 -29.06
N PRO A 185 -13.41 18.93 -29.54
CA PRO A 185 -13.21 20.00 -30.53
C PRO A 185 -13.44 19.50 -31.97
N LEU A 186 -14.55 18.79 -32.20
CA LEU A 186 -14.98 18.21 -33.47
C LEU A 186 -16.52 18.30 -33.56
N GLU A 187 -17.09 18.02 -34.72
CA GLU A 187 -18.52 17.75 -34.87
C GLU A 187 -18.85 16.38 -34.22
N VAL A 188 -19.90 16.33 -33.37
CA VAL A 188 -20.26 15.13 -32.61
C VAL A 188 -21.78 14.96 -32.58
N ASP A 189 -22.29 13.82 -33.06
CA ASP A 189 -23.67 13.39 -32.78
C ASP A 189 -23.76 12.85 -31.35
N VAL A 190 -23.90 13.78 -30.40
CA VAL A 190 -24.01 13.47 -28.98
C VAL A 190 -25.22 12.56 -28.69
N PRO A 191 -26.44 12.79 -29.22
CA PRO A 191 -27.57 11.86 -29.06
C PRO A 191 -27.27 10.42 -29.52
N ALA A 192 -26.73 10.22 -30.72
CA ALA A 192 -26.44 8.88 -31.24
C ALA A 192 -25.36 8.17 -30.41
N LEU A 193 -24.27 8.86 -30.07
CA LEU A 193 -23.19 8.27 -29.26
C LEU A 193 -23.64 7.97 -27.82
N LEU A 194 -24.51 8.79 -27.21
CA LEU A 194 -25.09 8.53 -25.89
C LEU A 194 -26.04 7.32 -25.88
N SER A 195 -26.77 7.06 -26.97
CA SER A 195 -27.62 5.85 -27.06
C SER A 195 -26.82 4.55 -26.85
N ARG A 196 -25.52 4.59 -27.18
CA ARG A 196 -24.57 3.46 -27.09
C ARG A 196 -23.74 3.46 -25.79
N TRP A 197 -24.19 4.10 -24.71
CA TRP A 197 -23.46 4.18 -23.43
C TRP A 197 -22.87 2.85 -22.91
N ARG A 198 -23.51 1.70 -23.17
CA ARG A 198 -22.96 0.36 -22.81
C ARG A 198 -21.64 0.05 -23.52
N TRP A 199 -21.52 0.44 -24.79
CA TRP A 199 -20.30 0.25 -25.59
C TRP A 199 -19.17 1.13 -25.05
N TRP A 200 -19.47 2.38 -24.70
CA TRP A 200 -18.55 3.28 -24.01
C TRP A 200 -18.09 2.72 -22.66
N ALA A 201 -19.03 2.24 -21.83
CA ALA A 201 -18.72 1.64 -20.53
C ALA A 201 -17.82 0.39 -20.66
N SER A 202 -18.05 -0.45 -21.68
CA SER A 202 -17.17 -1.60 -21.99
C SER A 202 -15.80 -1.18 -22.55
N GLY A 203 -15.72 -0.07 -23.28
CA GLY A 203 -14.47 0.50 -23.81
C GLY A 203 -13.59 1.15 -22.73
N CYS A 204 -14.19 1.87 -21.78
CA CYS A 204 -13.47 2.52 -20.68
C CYS A 204 -13.44 1.73 -19.36
N VAL A 205 -14.10 0.56 -19.29
CA VAL A 205 -14.21 -0.26 -18.07
C VAL A 205 -14.89 0.50 -16.92
N GLY A 206 -15.80 1.42 -17.24
CA GLY A 206 -16.42 2.35 -16.28
C GLY A 206 -15.47 3.43 -15.71
N CYS A 207 -14.21 3.45 -16.12
CA CYS A 207 -13.19 4.38 -15.61
C CYS A 207 -13.16 5.67 -16.43
N ILE A 208 -13.58 6.78 -15.83
CA ILE A 208 -13.68 8.10 -16.48
C ILE A 208 -12.34 8.67 -16.97
N GLY A 209 -11.21 8.21 -16.41
CA GLY A 209 -9.86 8.51 -16.92
C GLY A 209 -9.62 7.85 -18.28
N VAL A 210 -9.84 6.53 -18.37
CA VAL A 210 -9.68 5.74 -19.60
C VAL A 210 -10.61 6.25 -20.71
N LEU A 211 -11.81 6.74 -20.36
CA LEU A 211 -12.71 7.39 -21.32
C LEU A 211 -12.14 8.71 -21.88
N LYS A 212 -11.47 9.52 -21.05
CA LYS A 212 -10.81 10.75 -21.51
C LYS A 212 -9.62 10.44 -22.40
N ASP A 213 -8.76 9.51 -22.01
CA ASP A 213 -7.59 9.10 -22.79
C ASP A 213 -8.03 8.62 -24.18
N TRP A 214 -9.04 7.75 -24.25
CA TRP A 214 -9.62 7.26 -25.50
C TRP A 214 -10.24 8.37 -26.36
N LEU A 215 -10.94 9.34 -25.76
CA LEU A 215 -11.45 10.50 -26.49
C LEU A 215 -10.33 11.40 -27.04
N VAL A 216 -9.22 11.56 -26.31
CA VAL A 216 -8.03 12.30 -26.78
C VAL A 216 -7.35 11.55 -27.93
N ASP A 217 -7.15 10.24 -27.81
CA ASP A 217 -6.61 9.39 -28.86
C ASP A 217 -7.49 9.43 -30.13
N ALA A 218 -8.81 9.41 -29.97
CA ALA A 218 -9.78 9.54 -31.06
C ALA A 218 -9.68 10.90 -31.76
N VAL A 219 -9.67 12.00 -31.00
CA VAL A 219 -9.51 13.36 -31.55
C VAL A 219 -8.19 13.53 -32.32
N ALA A 220 -7.09 13.03 -31.75
CA ALA A 220 -5.79 13.03 -32.41
C ALA A 220 -5.82 12.22 -33.72
N ALA A 221 -6.43 11.03 -33.71
CA ALA A 221 -6.60 10.20 -34.89
C ALA A 221 -7.50 10.87 -35.97
N THR A 222 -8.52 11.64 -35.58
CA THR A 222 -9.33 12.42 -36.52
C THR A 222 -8.51 13.52 -37.20
N PHE A 223 -7.75 14.32 -36.43
CA PHE A 223 -6.92 15.39 -36.99
C PHE A 223 -5.80 14.87 -37.91
N VAL A 224 -5.19 13.72 -37.57
CA VAL A 224 -4.20 13.04 -38.44
C VAL A 224 -4.80 12.56 -39.77
N GLN A 225 -6.12 12.33 -39.82
CA GLN A 225 -6.86 11.98 -41.03
C GLN A 225 -7.56 13.19 -41.68
N HIS A 226 -7.26 14.42 -41.23
CA HIS A 226 -7.88 15.69 -41.65
C HIS A 226 -9.42 15.74 -41.54
N GLY A 227 -10.01 14.94 -40.65
CA GLY A 227 -11.46 14.93 -40.41
C GLY A 227 -11.93 16.09 -39.53
N THR A 228 -13.20 16.47 -39.66
CA THR A 228 -13.88 17.48 -38.81
C THR A 228 -14.80 16.87 -37.75
N SER A 229 -15.18 15.60 -37.90
CA SER A 229 -16.24 14.93 -37.12
C SER A 229 -15.73 13.69 -36.40
N LEU A 230 -16.28 13.38 -35.21
CA LEU A 230 -15.92 12.21 -34.41
C LEU A 230 -16.74 10.98 -34.85
N THR A 231 -16.17 10.13 -35.71
CA THR A 231 -16.88 8.98 -36.29
C THR A 231 -16.72 7.68 -35.48
N GLU A 232 -17.62 6.72 -35.70
CA GLU A 232 -17.58 5.41 -35.03
C GLU A 232 -16.33 4.59 -35.43
N GLU A 233 -15.88 4.68 -36.67
CA GLU A 233 -14.71 3.95 -37.17
C GLU A 233 -13.45 4.41 -36.43
N ILE A 234 -13.31 5.72 -36.20
CA ILE A 234 -12.17 6.29 -35.47
C ILE A 234 -12.24 5.91 -33.99
N LEU A 235 -13.41 6.02 -33.36
CA LEU A 235 -13.60 5.59 -31.97
C LEU A 235 -13.34 4.09 -31.78
N THR A 236 -13.76 3.25 -32.73
CA THR A 236 -13.51 1.80 -32.70
C THR A 236 -12.02 1.48 -32.89
N LYS A 237 -11.35 2.17 -33.82
CA LYS A 237 -9.91 2.05 -34.10
C LYS A 237 -9.02 2.49 -32.93
N THR A 238 -9.47 3.47 -32.15
CA THR A 238 -8.74 4.00 -30.98
C THR A 238 -9.17 3.41 -29.64
N MET A 239 -10.17 2.51 -29.63
CA MET A 239 -10.61 1.85 -28.40
C MET A 239 -9.44 1.10 -27.74
N PRO A 240 -9.25 1.22 -26.41
CA PRO A 240 -8.22 0.48 -25.69
C PRO A 240 -8.26 -1.01 -26.02
N HIS A 241 -7.10 -1.55 -26.43
CA HIS A 241 -6.95 -2.93 -26.89
C HIS A 241 -7.53 -3.93 -25.85
N PRO A 242 -8.22 -5.01 -26.26
CA PRO A 242 -8.92 -5.91 -25.33
C PRO A 242 -8.07 -6.41 -24.15
N ALA A 243 -6.78 -6.68 -24.36
CA ALA A 243 -5.87 -7.07 -23.27
C ALA A 243 -5.65 -5.95 -22.23
N ARG A 244 -5.60 -4.68 -22.64
CA ARG A 244 -5.51 -3.53 -21.71
C ARG A 244 -6.81 -3.38 -20.92
N ARG A 245 -7.97 -3.56 -21.57
CA ARG A 245 -9.29 -3.53 -20.91
C ARG A 245 -9.47 -4.68 -19.92
N LEU A 246 -9.04 -5.89 -20.26
CA LEU A 246 -9.03 -7.02 -19.34
C LEU A 246 -8.14 -6.76 -18.11
N SER A 247 -6.94 -6.19 -18.32
CA SER A 247 -6.05 -5.83 -17.20
C SER A 247 -6.69 -4.80 -16.26
N LEU A 248 -7.33 -3.75 -16.82
CA LEU A 248 -8.03 -2.72 -16.06
C LEU A 248 -9.23 -3.28 -15.29
N GLU A 249 -10.01 -4.17 -15.91
CA GLU A 249 -11.16 -4.85 -15.26
C GLU A 249 -10.68 -5.71 -14.09
N MET A 250 -9.62 -6.50 -14.30
CA MET A 250 -9.06 -7.34 -13.25
C MET A 250 -8.51 -6.52 -12.07
N GLU A 251 -7.80 -5.42 -12.33
CA GLU A 251 -7.27 -4.55 -11.27
C GLU A 251 -8.40 -3.85 -10.49
N ALA A 252 -9.35 -3.24 -11.19
CA ALA A 252 -10.48 -2.54 -10.57
C ALA A 252 -11.30 -3.48 -9.68
N HIS A 253 -11.73 -4.62 -10.23
CA HIS A 253 -12.49 -5.63 -9.49
C HIS A 253 -11.70 -6.23 -8.31
N ALA A 254 -10.38 -6.40 -8.43
CA ALA A 254 -9.55 -6.86 -7.31
C ALA A 254 -9.50 -5.82 -6.18
N GLY A 255 -9.31 -4.53 -6.50
CA GLY A 255 -9.29 -3.43 -5.54
C GLY A 255 -10.65 -3.19 -4.87
N GLU A 256 -11.72 -3.15 -5.66
CA GLU A 256 -13.12 -3.06 -5.19
C GLU A 256 -13.45 -4.19 -4.20
N ARG A 257 -13.07 -5.43 -4.56
CA ARG A 257 -13.23 -6.62 -3.72
C ARG A 257 -12.39 -6.53 -2.44
N GLN A 258 -11.15 -6.03 -2.52
CA GLN A 258 -10.30 -5.82 -1.34
C GLN A 258 -10.93 -4.80 -0.37
N VAL A 259 -11.50 -3.72 -0.89
CA VAL A 259 -12.23 -2.72 -0.08
C VAL A 259 -13.45 -3.34 0.60
N ALA A 260 -14.32 -3.97 -0.18
CA ALA A 260 -15.57 -4.54 0.32
C ALA A 260 -15.34 -5.66 1.36
N LEU A 261 -14.40 -6.58 1.09
CA LEU A 261 -14.04 -7.64 2.03
C LEU A 261 -13.50 -7.06 3.34
N HIS A 262 -12.50 -6.18 3.27
CA HIS A 262 -11.86 -5.60 4.46
C HIS A 262 -12.84 -4.80 5.31
N ASN A 263 -13.72 -4.00 4.69
CA ASN A 263 -14.79 -3.28 5.39
C ASN A 263 -15.76 -4.25 6.07
N SER A 264 -16.24 -5.29 5.37
CA SER A 264 -17.19 -6.25 5.94
C SER A 264 -16.59 -7.13 7.04
N GLU A 265 -15.32 -7.52 6.91
CA GLU A 265 -14.59 -8.28 7.93
C GLU A 265 -14.33 -7.44 9.17
N ASN A 266 -13.89 -6.19 9.00
CA ASN A 266 -13.63 -5.30 10.13
C ASN A 266 -14.92 -4.95 10.87
N ALA A 267 -16.04 -4.75 10.15
CA ALA A 267 -17.35 -4.59 10.78
C ALA A 267 -17.73 -5.83 11.62
N LYS A 268 -17.53 -7.04 11.11
CA LYS A 268 -17.78 -8.30 11.85
C LYS A 268 -16.85 -8.44 13.07
N LYS A 269 -15.54 -8.22 12.90
CA LYS A 269 -14.53 -8.25 13.98
C LYS A 269 -14.85 -7.22 15.07
N PHE A 270 -15.22 -6.00 14.69
CA PHE A 270 -15.62 -4.93 15.60
C PHE A 270 -16.92 -5.27 16.35
N GLN A 271 -17.94 -5.81 15.68
CA GLN A 271 -19.16 -6.31 16.33
C GLN A 271 -18.89 -7.47 17.31
N VAL A 272 -17.86 -8.28 17.09
CA VAL A 272 -17.44 -9.31 18.05
C VAL A 272 -16.70 -8.69 19.24
N LEU A 273 -15.82 -7.72 19.02
CA LEU A 273 -15.09 -7.01 20.08
C LEU A 273 -16.00 -6.12 20.96
N LEU A 274 -17.09 -5.58 20.40
CA LEU A 274 -18.10 -4.83 21.14
C LEU A 274 -19.08 -5.71 21.93
N LYS A 275 -19.05 -7.04 21.79
CA LYS A 275 -19.96 -7.92 22.53
C LYS A 275 -19.55 -8.03 24.00
N GLN A 276 -20.24 -7.20 24.78
CA GLN A 276 -20.47 -7.27 26.22
C GLN A 276 -20.59 -8.72 26.73
N PRO A 277 -20.23 -8.99 28.01
CA PRO A 277 -20.31 -10.34 28.56
C PRO A 277 -21.72 -10.92 28.41
N PRO A 278 -21.86 -12.24 28.22
CA PRO A 278 -23.16 -12.87 28.06
C PRO A 278 -24.01 -12.58 29.30
N LYS A 279 -25.19 -11.98 29.10
CA LYS A 279 -26.25 -12.04 30.11
C LYS A 279 -26.46 -13.53 30.42
N LYS A 280 -26.39 -13.90 31.70
CA LYS A 280 -26.88 -15.22 32.12
C LYS A 280 -28.36 -15.29 31.70
N ALA A 281 -28.71 -16.31 30.92
CA ALA A 281 -30.10 -16.68 30.78
C ALA A 281 -30.53 -17.32 32.09
N GLU A 282 -31.29 -16.61 32.90
CA GLU A 282 -32.00 -17.21 34.01
C GLU A 282 -33.14 -18.06 33.43
N GLN A 283 -32.98 -19.38 33.52
CA GLN A 283 -34.06 -20.32 33.29
C GLN A 283 -34.88 -20.40 34.58
N THR A 284 -36.11 -19.91 34.53
CA THR A 284 -37.17 -20.30 35.47
C THR A 284 -38.43 -20.58 34.66
N GLU A 285 -39.09 -21.69 34.95
CA GLU A 285 -40.14 -22.25 34.11
C GLU A 285 -41.53 -21.72 34.49
N SER A 286 -42.41 -21.55 33.50
CA SER A 286 -43.81 -22.02 33.59
C SER A 286 -44.52 -21.93 32.24
N ALA A 287 -45.14 -23.04 31.85
CA ALA A 287 -46.17 -23.16 30.81
C ALA A 287 -47.54 -23.38 31.52
N PRO A 288 -48.70 -23.62 30.85
CA PRO A 288 -48.94 -23.80 29.40
C PRO A 288 -50.18 -23.06 28.84
N GLY A 289 -50.46 -23.21 27.53
CA GLY A 289 -51.71 -22.75 26.90
C GLY A 289 -51.95 -23.27 25.47
N SER A 290 -52.88 -24.23 25.32
CA SER A 290 -53.63 -24.64 24.10
C SER A 290 -52.92 -24.74 22.72
N SER A 291 -52.68 -25.99 22.28
CA SER A 291 -53.26 -26.65 21.07
C SER A 291 -53.83 -25.80 19.91
N SER A 292 -53.68 -26.16 18.61
CA SER A 292 -53.86 -27.51 18.02
C SER A 292 -53.24 -27.71 16.61
N LYS A 293 -52.93 -28.98 16.28
CA LYS A 293 -53.15 -29.80 15.02
C LYS A 293 -53.40 -29.10 13.65
N ALA A 294 -53.06 -29.66 12.47
CA ALA A 294 -52.74 -31.03 11.99
C ALA A 294 -51.72 -30.96 10.81
N ALA A 295 -50.89 -31.98 10.48
CA ALA A 295 -51.14 -33.20 9.65
C ALA A 295 -51.58 -32.90 8.19
N GLU A 296 -51.21 -33.63 7.11
CA GLU A 296 -50.46 -34.90 6.88
C GLU A 296 -49.82 -34.83 5.46
N ALA A 297 -48.56 -35.22 5.21
CA ALA A 297 -48.02 -36.56 4.91
C ALA A 297 -48.40 -37.20 3.53
N ARG A 298 -47.39 -37.55 2.72
CA ARG A 298 -47.27 -38.86 2.01
C ARG A 298 -45.94 -39.07 1.25
N GLU A 299 -45.53 -40.34 1.20
CA GLU A 299 -44.44 -40.96 0.42
C GLU A 299 -44.87 -41.20 -1.05
N ALA A 300 -44.05 -41.55 -2.06
CA ALA A 300 -42.60 -41.45 -2.39
C ALA A 300 -42.50 -41.70 -3.95
N SER A 301 -41.53 -42.32 -4.65
CA SER A 301 -40.22 -42.97 -4.43
C SER A 301 -39.52 -43.18 -5.79
N THR A 302 -38.17 -43.28 -5.85
CA THR A 302 -37.31 -43.71 -7.00
C THR A 302 -37.39 -42.89 -8.31
N SER A 303 -36.33 -42.60 -9.08
CA SER A 303 -34.85 -42.76 -8.99
C SER A 303 -34.23 -41.80 -10.07
N ASP A 304 -32.93 -41.70 -10.44
CA ASP A 304 -31.71 -42.52 -10.27
C ASP A 304 -30.43 -41.65 -10.52
N LYS A 305 -29.22 -42.24 -10.47
CA LYS A 305 -27.90 -41.87 -11.09
C LYS A 305 -27.60 -40.38 -11.43
N GLY A 306 -26.50 -39.84 -10.88
CA GLY A 306 -26.01 -38.49 -11.28
C GLY A 306 -24.60 -38.01 -10.87
N VAL A 307 -23.70 -38.89 -10.40
CA VAL A 307 -22.25 -38.68 -10.13
C VAL A 307 -21.68 -37.24 -10.04
N ARG A 308 -21.23 -36.84 -8.84
CA ARG A 308 -19.99 -36.02 -8.71
C ARG A 308 -19.25 -36.35 -7.40
N SER A 309 -17.94 -36.52 -7.50
CA SER A 309 -17.09 -37.03 -6.43
C SER A 309 -16.68 -35.94 -5.42
N SER A 310 -16.78 -36.27 -4.13
CA SER A 310 -16.18 -35.52 -3.04
C SER A 310 -14.80 -36.09 -2.69
N PHE A 311 -13.81 -35.21 -2.50
CA PHE A 311 -12.57 -35.53 -1.79
C PHE A 311 -12.34 -34.50 -0.67
N PRO A 312 -11.67 -34.86 0.44
CA PRO A 312 -11.97 -34.24 1.73
C PRO A 312 -11.13 -33.00 2.06
N LEU A 313 -11.71 -32.10 2.85
CA LEU A 313 -10.97 -31.08 3.60
C LEU A 313 -10.26 -31.74 4.80
N PRO A 314 -8.97 -31.45 5.05
CA PRO A 314 -8.25 -31.97 6.21
C PRO A 314 -8.76 -31.31 7.51
N GLN A 315 -9.14 -32.13 8.48
CA GLN A 315 -9.52 -31.65 9.82
C GLN A 315 -8.27 -31.20 10.61
N VAL A 316 -8.39 -30.10 11.34
CA VAL A 316 -7.36 -29.63 12.28
C VAL A 316 -7.97 -29.54 13.68
N THR A 317 -7.33 -30.18 14.65
CA THR A 317 -7.83 -30.26 16.04
C THR A 317 -7.54 -28.96 16.82
N PRO A 318 -8.41 -28.56 17.78
CA PRO A 318 -8.19 -27.34 18.55
C PRO A 318 -7.04 -27.46 19.55
N LYS A 319 -6.19 -26.43 19.64
CA LYS A 319 -5.25 -26.25 20.77
C LYS A 319 -5.95 -25.60 21.98
N PRO A 320 -5.53 -25.88 23.22
CA PRO A 320 -6.16 -25.36 24.42
C PRO A 320 -5.96 -23.85 24.59
N THR A 321 -6.96 -23.19 25.19
CA THR A 321 -6.99 -21.74 25.44
C THR A 321 -6.13 -21.32 26.65
N PRO A 322 -5.40 -20.20 26.60
CA PRO A 322 -4.74 -19.63 27.77
C PRO A 322 -5.75 -19.07 28.79
N ARG A 323 -5.35 -19.02 30.07
CA ARG A 323 -6.18 -18.48 31.16
C ARG A 323 -6.38 -16.95 31.06
N ARG A 324 -7.50 -16.49 31.61
CA ARG A 324 -7.93 -15.08 31.70
C ARG A 324 -6.94 -14.25 32.53
N VAL A 325 -6.57 -13.06 32.06
CA VAL A 325 -5.81 -12.06 32.84
C VAL A 325 -6.76 -11.36 33.82
N GLY A 326 -6.31 -11.12 35.06
CA GLY A 326 -7.07 -10.34 36.05
C GLY A 326 -7.11 -10.87 37.49
N SER A 327 -6.11 -11.62 37.96
CA SER A 327 -6.10 -12.16 39.33
C SER A 327 -4.71 -12.26 39.98
N ARG A 328 -4.19 -11.13 40.49
CA ARG A 328 -3.19 -11.05 41.57
C ARG A 328 -3.46 -9.81 42.44
N ALA A 329 -3.09 -9.88 43.71
CA ALA A 329 -3.15 -8.76 44.65
C ALA A 329 -2.08 -7.70 44.31
N PRO A 330 -2.25 -6.44 44.74
CA PRO A 330 -1.29 -5.38 44.44
C PRO A 330 -0.02 -5.46 45.30
N GLU A 331 1.13 -5.38 44.65
CA GLU A 331 2.44 -5.14 45.25
C GLU A 331 3.05 -3.93 44.53
N ARG A 332 3.97 -3.19 45.18
CA ARG A 332 4.53 -1.94 44.63
C ARG A 332 5.89 -2.16 43.99
N ASP A 333 5.99 -1.90 42.69
CA ASP A 333 7.29 -1.80 42.01
C ASP A 333 8.05 -0.53 42.41
N PRO A 334 9.39 -0.58 42.53
CA PRO A 334 10.25 0.60 42.71
C PRO A 334 10.43 1.39 41.40
N VAL A 335 10.77 2.67 41.51
CA VAL A 335 10.88 3.57 40.35
C VAL A 335 12.33 3.72 39.88
N GLY A 336 12.59 3.32 38.63
CA GLY A 336 13.73 3.79 37.83
C GLY A 336 14.64 2.70 37.26
N GLU A 337 14.59 2.50 35.93
CA GLU A 337 15.71 2.67 34.99
C GLU A 337 15.27 2.33 33.54
N ALA A 338 16.20 2.36 32.57
CA ALA A 338 15.89 2.46 31.14
C ALA A 338 15.26 1.19 30.52
N GLY A 339 14.26 1.38 29.64
CA GLY A 339 13.45 0.29 29.07
C GLY A 339 14.12 -0.50 27.95
N ALA A 340 13.94 -1.83 27.97
CA ALA A 340 14.34 -2.75 26.91
C ALA A 340 13.24 -2.91 25.82
N PRO A 341 13.57 -3.10 24.53
CA PRO A 341 12.59 -3.39 23.48
C PRO A 341 11.99 -4.80 23.57
N LEU A 342 10.71 -4.93 23.23
CA LEU A 342 9.99 -6.21 23.24
C LEU A 342 10.48 -7.19 22.15
N GLU A 343 10.50 -8.49 22.50
CA GLU A 343 11.07 -9.54 21.67
C GLU A 343 10.29 -9.83 20.39
N ARG A 344 10.99 -9.85 19.24
CA ARG A 344 10.56 -10.65 18.08
C ARG A 344 11.01 -12.09 18.31
N LYS A 345 10.10 -13.07 18.20
CA LYS A 345 10.41 -14.52 18.29
C LYS A 345 11.15 -15.07 17.06
N ASN A 346 12.27 -14.44 16.71
CA ASN A 346 13.33 -15.09 15.96
C ASN A 346 13.97 -16.13 16.88
N THR A 347 13.70 -17.42 16.66
CA THR A 347 14.52 -18.47 17.25
C THR A 347 15.93 -18.33 16.67
N SER A 348 16.84 -17.74 17.44
CA SER A 348 18.24 -17.61 17.05
C SER A 348 18.90 -18.98 16.96
N CYS A 349 19.91 -19.10 16.12
CA CYS A 349 20.87 -20.18 16.26
C CYS A 349 21.93 -19.74 17.30
N PRO A 350 22.19 -20.52 18.36
CA PRO A 350 23.23 -20.19 19.33
C PRO A 350 24.65 -20.40 18.77
N PHE A 351 24.78 -20.98 17.57
CA PHE A 351 26.07 -21.27 16.96
C PHE A 351 26.81 -20.00 16.55
N THR A 352 27.97 -19.78 17.15
CA THR A 352 28.91 -18.70 16.84
C THR A 352 30.30 -19.16 17.29
N GLU A 353 31.22 -19.33 16.34
CA GLU A 353 32.51 -19.99 16.57
C GLU A 353 33.59 -19.31 15.72
N VAL A 354 34.84 -19.26 16.20
CA VAL A 354 36.00 -18.93 15.36
C VAL A 354 36.30 -20.15 14.52
N ILE A 355 36.30 -20.00 13.19
CA ILE A 355 36.47 -21.13 12.28
C ILE A 355 37.98 -21.39 12.13
N PRO A 356 38.48 -22.61 12.36
CA PRO A 356 39.88 -22.97 12.16
C PRO A 356 40.19 -23.21 10.67
N VAL A 357 39.85 -22.23 9.83
CA VAL A 357 40.17 -22.16 8.40
C VAL A 357 40.78 -20.78 8.16
N THR A 358 41.89 -20.71 7.43
CA THR A 358 42.62 -19.46 7.17
C THR A 358 42.08 -18.75 5.92
N LEU A 359 42.40 -17.45 5.77
CA LEU A 359 42.12 -16.69 4.55
C LEU A 359 42.63 -17.42 3.30
N VAL A 360 43.89 -17.88 3.35
CA VAL A 360 44.56 -18.58 2.24
C VAL A 360 43.76 -19.81 1.80
N GLN A 361 43.31 -20.64 2.74
CA GLN A 361 42.51 -21.83 2.43
C GLN A 361 41.14 -21.50 1.80
N MET A 362 40.55 -20.34 2.13
CA MET A 362 39.30 -19.88 1.53
C MET A 362 39.50 -19.32 0.12
N GLU A 363 40.64 -18.68 -0.13
CA GLU A 363 41.04 -18.15 -1.44
C GLU A 363 41.45 -19.29 -2.39
N GLU A 364 42.27 -20.25 -1.92
CA GLU A 364 42.63 -21.48 -2.63
C GLU A 364 41.41 -22.32 -3.03
N ALA A 365 40.42 -22.44 -2.14
CA ALA A 365 39.17 -23.13 -2.43
C ALA A 365 38.20 -22.31 -3.28
N ASN A 366 38.46 -21.00 -3.47
CA ASN A 366 37.55 -19.96 -3.95
C ASN A 366 36.15 -20.07 -3.33
N LEU A 367 36.08 -20.08 -1.99
CA LEU A 367 34.86 -20.45 -1.27
C LEU A 367 34.71 -19.74 0.08
N PHE A 368 33.73 -18.83 0.14
CA PHE A 368 33.44 -18.00 1.32
C PHE A 368 32.13 -18.41 2.04
N CYS A 369 31.41 -19.40 1.52
CA CYS A 369 30.12 -19.88 2.04
C CYS A 369 30.33 -20.99 3.08
N PHE A 370 29.80 -20.84 4.29
CA PHE A 370 29.86 -21.84 5.37
C PHE A 370 28.47 -22.26 5.82
N GLU A 371 28.26 -23.55 6.08
CA GLU A 371 27.02 -24.11 6.63
C GLU A 371 27.09 -24.25 8.16
N CYS A 372 26.09 -23.73 8.88
CA CYS A 372 25.99 -23.89 10.32
C CYS A 372 25.66 -25.36 10.69
N PRO A 373 26.49 -26.07 11.49
CA PRO A 373 26.25 -27.47 11.85
C PRO A 373 25.02 -27.68 12.75
N VAL A 374 24.49 -26.61 13.38
CA VAL A 374 23.36 -26.68 14.33
C VAL A 374 21.99 -26.43 13.65
N CYS A 375 21.96 -25.78 12.48
CA CYS A 375 20.68 -25.53 11.78
C CYS A 375 20.74 -25.55 10.24
N LEU A 376 21.88 -25.89 9.64
CA LEU A 376 22.09 -25.99 8.18
C LEU A 376 21.81 -24.67 7.41
N ALA A 377 21.91 -23.53 8.10
CA ALA A 377 21.92 -22.21 7.47
C ALA A 377 23.27 -21.96 6.79
N VAL A 378 23.27 -21.61 5.49
CA VAL A 378 24.48 -21.16 4.80
C VAL A 378 24.67 -19.66 5.06
N ARG A 379 25.92 -19.23 5.25
CA ARG A 379 26.33 -17.83 5.43
C ARG A 379 27.66 -17.54 4.77
N ASP A 380 27.77 -16.36 4.17
CA ASP A 380 29.01 -15.86 3.60
C ASP A 380 29.88 -15.27 4.73
N VAL A 381 30.95 -15.97 5.09
CA VAL A 381 31.82 -15.58 6.21
C VAL A 381 33.04 -14.86 5.64
N HIS A 382 33.06 -13.54 5.84
CA HIS A 382 34.21 -12.71 5.49
C HIS A 382 35.09 -12.47 6.74
N PRO A 383 36.41 -12.73 6.67
CA PRO A 383 37.32 -12.56 7.80
C PRO A 383 37.42 -11.10 8.28
N LYS A 384 37.92 -10.93 9.51
CA LYS A 384 38.39 -9.63 10.02
C LYS A 384 39.84 -9.80 10.47
N GLY A 385 40.77 -9.26 9.68
CA GLY A 385 42.19 -9.59 9.82
C GLY A 385 42.40 -11.09 9.62
N THR A 386 43.21 -11.70 10.48
CA THR A 386 43.50 -13.16 10.44
C THR A 386 42.36 -14.04 10.97
N ILE A 387 41.27 -13.48 11.50
CA ILE A 387 40.21 -14.23 12.19
C ILE A 387 38.98 -14.42 11.29
N VAL A 388 38.72 -15.68 10.92
CA VAL A 388 37.45 -16.14 10.33
C VAL A 388 36.50 -16.51 11.47
N ARG A 389 35.27 -15.95 11.50
CA ARG A 389 34.30 -16.20 12.58
C ARG A 389 32.88 -16.33 12.06
N PHE A 390 32.27 -17.49 12.28
CA PHE A 390 30.83 -17.69 12.05
C PHE A 390 30.07 -16.82 13.06
N ARG A 391 29.27 -15.86 12.58
CA ARG A 391 28.54 -14.91 13.44
C ARG A 391 27.12 -15.41 13.76
N TRP A 392 26.49 -14.74 14.73
CA TRP A 392 25.08 -14.92 15.05
C TRP A 392 24.21 -14.83 13.79
N HIS A 393 23.19 -15.69 13.73
CA HIS A 393 22.24 -15.73 12.63
C HIS A 393 20.86 -16.24 13.13
N PRO A 394 19.76 -15.83 12.47
CA PRO A 394 18.47 -16.50 12.62
C PRO A 394 18.59 -17.99 12.26
N ARG A 395 17.94 -18.87 13.04
CA ARG A 395 17.84 -20.29 12.71
C ARG A 395 17.12 -20.44 11.37
N ARG A 396 17.64 -21.31 10.50
CA ARG A 396 16.99 -21.67 9.24
C ARG A 396 15.68 -22.43 9.51
N THR A 397 14.63 -22.08 8.77
CA THR A 397 13.27 -22.64 8.90
C THR A 397 12.81 -23.45 7.68
N THR A 398 13.57 -23.44 6.58
CA THR A 398 13.23 -24.11 5.31
C THR A 398 13.91 -25.49 5.20
N SER A 399 13.21 -26.52 4.71
CA SER A 399 13.78 -27.86 4.51
C SER A 399 14.51 -28.06 3.18
N THR A 400 14.42 -27.11 2.24
CA THR A 400 15.02 -27.20 0.90
C THR A 400 16.53 -27.52 0.94
N PRO A 401 17.02 -28.62 0.35
CA PRO A 401 18.42 -29.00 0.45
C PRO A 401 19.34 -27.97 -0.25
N ASN A 402 20.44 -27.62 0.41
CA ASN A 402 21.44 -26.68 -0.12
C ASN A 402 22.25 -27.35 -1.24
N ARG A 403 22.10 -26.88 -2.48
CA ARG A 403 22.82 -27.40 -3.68
C ARG A 403 24.05 -26.59 -4.09
N GLY A 404 24.50 -25.66 -3.24
CA GLY A 404 25.72 -24.89 -3.46
C GLY A 404 26.91 -25.54 -2.75
N ARG A 405 28.06 -25.59 -3.42
CA ARG A 405 29.36 -25.89 -2.81
C ARG A 405 29.60 -24.93 -1.63
N ARG A 406 29.99 -25.46 -0.47
CA ARG A 406 30.13 -24.68 0.78
C ARG A 406 30.98 -25.43 1.80
N TRP A 407 31.64 -24.72 2.70
CA TRP A 407 32.31 -25.33 3.85
C TRP A 407 31.30 -25.95 4.81
N ILE A 408 31.53 -27.21 5.17
CA ILE A 408 30.72 -28.00 6.10
C ILE A 408 31.62 -28.54 7.22
N ARG A 409 31.08 -28.77 8.41
CA ARG A 409 31.82 -29.37 9.52
C ARG A 409 31.58 -30.88 9.56
N ARG A 410 32.64 -31.68 9.38
CA ARG A 410 32.65 -33.15 9.54
C ARG A 410 33.67 -33.50 10.63
N GLU A 411 33.27 -34.29 11.63
CA GLU A 411 34.17 -34.81 12.68
C GLU A 411 35.01 -33.72 13.40
N GLY A 412 34.42 -32.52 13.57
CA GLY A 412 35.06 -31.35 14.19
C GLY A 412 35.84 -30.46 13.21
N VAL A 413 36.34 -31.01 12.10
CA VAL A 413 37.09 -30.31 11.05
C VAL A 413 36.12 -29.64 10.05
N TRP A 414 36.56 -28.54 9.44
CA TRP A 414 35.83 -27.90 8.33
C TRP A 414 36.45 -28.29 6.99
N THR A 415 35.63 -28.79 6.08
CA THR A 415 36.04 -29.14 4.70
C THR A 415 35.06 -28.53 3.68
N PRO A 416 35.48 -28.27 2.43
CA PRO A 416 34.55 -27.97 1.37
C PRO A 416 33.61 -29.17 1.17
N SER A 417 32.33 -28.91 0.91
CA SER A 417 31.45 -29.93 0.37
C SER A 417 31.85 -30.25 -1.06
N ASP A 418 31.62 -31.50 -1.45
CA ASP A 418 31.47 -31.88 -2.84
C ASP A 418 30.25 -31.15 -3.45
N SER A 419 30.18 -31.09 -4.78
CA SER A 419 29.20 -30.29 -5.55
C SER A 419 27.86 -30.98 -5.74
#